data_AF-A0A1Q8QEW0-F1
#
_entry.id   AF-A0A1Q8QEW0-F1
#
_cell.length_a   1.000
_cell.length_b   1.000
_cell.length_c   1.000
_cell.angle_alpha   90.00
_cell.angle_beta   90.00
_cell.angle_gamma   90.00
#
_symmetry.space_group_name_H-M   'P 1'
#
loop_
_entity.id
_entity.type
_entity.pdbx_description
1 polymer ?
#
loop_
_entity_poly.entity_id
_entity_poly.type
_entity_poly.pdbx_seq_one_letter_code
_entity_poly.pdbx_strand_id
1 'polypeptide(L)'
;MRKRPLTPETYYRLPWNLADNAITWLEPTTKCNLYCEGCYRENDPFGHKPLSEVIADLERVKKMRRTDGISIAGGEPLIYPDIVPLVRYVAAQGWKPIINSNGQALTPELVRELAAAGLVGFTMHVDSHQVRPGWKGASEKDLCALRLKLAEMIHEHGEGKVSCSFNATIYRDTVSDIPMLTRWAHEHIDIVQTMVYILFRSARKRSNFDVFANGRPVDVGNLVYQLDHQETHEDLDSQEIADAIRLAYPEHEPCAYLNGTEDSRSMKWLLTLRAGTKDEIVGYLDDKFAEWMQIFHHLFFGTYLAYTRPCWTAWLQKLFFLAPFNKSLRTIFGKLLLRPRMWTKPVHIQSIMVIQPCDLFDDGRQNMCDGCPDAIFYKDKLVWSCRVDELEKFGAFIQCAPRGCCGGGSCAPEPAPAPTPEPVKEPEPAAVPEPAPTPQPEPTPEPATAPAPTPEPAPEPTPEPVKEPEPTPEPVIEPTPAPTPEPAPEPVKEPEPVKKTEAVPATRMDTVPATKGMTEPAIKVETPPAVVIPKPAPAPQPAKAPEPAPQAAPQPAEEPAPAKAPAPAKAAKPAADKPAKAAPAKKSGKTAKKKSKAR
;
A
#
# COMPACT_ATOMS: atom_id res chain seq x y z
N MET A 1 -19.90 21.67 9.50
CA MET A 1 -19.90 20.77 8.32
C MET A 1 -20.69 19.51 8.68
N ARG A 2 -21.37 18.86 7.73
CA ARG A 2 -21.89 17.51 7.98
C ARG A 2 -20.75 16.52 7.77
N LYS A 3 -20.08 16.10 8.85
CA LYS A 3 -19.21 14.92 8.82
C LYS A 3 -20.04 13.76 8.31
N ARG A 4 -19.62 13.10 7.22
CA ARG A 4 -20.34 11.92 6.68
C ARG A 4 -19.60 10.69 7.19
N PRO A 5 -20.14 9.94 8.17
CA PRO A 5 -19.45 8.78 8.70
C PRO A 5 -19.19 7.78 7.57
N LEU A 6 -17.98 7.23 7.56
CA LEU A 6 -17.61 6.10 6.71
C LEU A 6 -18.37 4.87 7.19
N THR A 7 -18.99 4.15 6.26
CA THR A 7 -19.88 3.02 6.54
C THR A 7 -19.31 1.74 5.91
N PRO A 8 -18.46 0.97 6.63
CA PRO A 8 -17.78 -0.21 6.08
C PRO A 8 -18.74 -1.22 5.42
N GLU A 9 -19.93 -1.39 6.00
CA GLU A 9 -21.00 -2.24 5.52
C GLU A 9 -21.60 -1.83 4.15
N THR A 10 -21.27 -0.64 3.66
CA THR A 10 -21.71 -0.12 2.34
C THR A 10 -20.60 -0.12 1.29
N TYR A 11 -19.37 -0.44 1.67
CA TYR A 11 -18.21 -0.47 0.78
C TYR A 11 -17.79 -1.91 0.50
N TYR A 12 -17.18 -2.14 -0.66
CA TYR A 12 -16.65 -3.45 -0.99
C TYR A 12 -15.40 -3.76 -0.14
N ARG A 13 -15.50 -4.72 0.78
CA ARG A 13 -14.32 -5.26 1.46
C ARG A 13 -13.44 -5.97 0.43
N LEU A 14 -12.24 -5.47 0.23
CA LEU A 14 -11.26 -6.06 -0.68
C LEU A 14 -10.97 -7.50 -0.23
N PRO A 15 -11.00 -8.49 -1.15
CA PRO A 15 -10.87 -9.92 -0.82
C PRO A 15 -9.41 -10.34 -0.55
N TRP A 16 -8.54 -9.35 -0.33
CA TRP A 16 -7.10 -9.51 -0.19
C TRP A 16 -6.78 -10.11 1.17
N ASN A 17 -5.96 -11.16 1.17
CA ASN A 17 -5.47 -11.82 2.37
C ASN A 17 -3.96 -12.05 2.25
N LEU A 18 -3.34 -12.76 3.19
CA LEU A 18 -1.89 -12.97 3.20
C LEU A 18 -1.41 -13.88 2.05
N ALA A 19 -2.24 -14.82 1.59
CA ALA A 19 -1.90 -15.83 0.58
C ALA A 19 -2.43 -15.51 -0.83
N ASP A 20 -3.43 -14.66 -0.98
CA ASP A 20 -3.95 -14.17 -2.27
C ASP A 20 -4.23 -12.67 -2.18
N ASN A 21 -3.50 -11.86 -2.96
CA ASN A 21 -3.44 -10.42 -2.79
C ASN A 21 -3.04 -9.69 -4.08
N ALA A 22 -3.51 -8.47 -4.29
CA ALA A 22 -3.15 -7.74 -5.51
C ALA A 22 -1.66 -7.34 -5.58
N ILE A 23 -0.97 -7.17 -4.43
CA ILE A 23 0.41 -6.70 -4.37
C ILE A 23 1.26 -7.62 -3.48
N THR A 24 2.56 -7.73 -3.78
CA THR A 24 3.60 -8.06 -2.80
C THR A 24 4.69 -7.00 -2.75
N TRP A 25 5.17 -6.67 -1.55
CA TRP A 25 6.24 -5.69 -1.34
C TRP A 25 7.61 -6.37 -1.41
N LEU A 26 8.58 -5.70 -2.01
CA LEU A 26 9.93 -6.18 -2.20
C LEU A 26 10.93 -5.08 -1.88
N GLU A 27 11.85 -5.34 -0.94
CA GLU A 27 12.93 -4.42 -0.59
C GLU A 27 14.28 -5.00 -1.08
N PRO A 28 14.71 -4.70 -2.31
CA PRO A 28 16.05 -5.08 -2.79
C PRO A 28 17.17 -4.27 -2.12
N THR A 29 16.81 -3.16 -1.46
CA THR A 29 17.75 -2.28 -0.78
C THR A 29 17.10 -1.59 0.42
N THR A 30 17.82 -1.44 1.53
CA THR A 30 17.46 -0.52 2.63
C THR A 30 18.17 0.85 2.50
N LYS A 31 19.24 0.93 1.71
CA LYS A 31 19.92 2.19 1.37
C LYS A 31 19.00 3.18 0.68
N CYS A 32 18.98 4.43 1.14
CA CYS A 32 18.25 5.55 0.56
C CYS A 32 19.16 6.78 0.38
N ASN A 33 18.91 7.56 -0.68
CA ASN A 33 19.61 8.82 -0.98
C ASN A 33 18.92 10.08 -0.38
N LEU A 34 17.78 9.91 0.29
CA LEU A 34 17.06 10.96 1.03
C LEU A 34 16.85 10.55 2.49
N TYR A 35 16.37 11.51 3.30
CA TYR A 35 15.85 11.29 4.64
C TYR A 35 14.42 11.84 4.71
N CYS A 36 13.51 11.12 5.36
CA CYS A 36 12.11 11.51 5.55
C CYS A 36 11.76 11.35 7.04
N GLU A 37 11.05 12.31 7.63
CA GLU A 37 10.61 12.19 9.04
C GLU A 37 9.73 10.95 9.27
N GLY A 38 8.86 10.63 8.30
CA GLY A 38 7.97 9.46 8.32
C GLY A 38 8.60 8.13 7.90
N CYS A 39 9.94 8.02 7.83
CA CYS A 39 10.58 6.77 7.45
C CYS A 39 10.48 5.73 8.57
N TYR A 40 10.10 4.49 8.22
CA TYR A 40 10.00 3.37 9.17
C TYR A 40 11.11 2.32 9.01
N ARG A 41 12.05 2.52 8.06
CA ARG A 41 13.19 1.61 7.81
C ARG A 41 14.52 2.29 8.09
N GLU A 42 15.49 1.50 8.54
CA GLU A 42 16.86 1.97 8.76
C GLU A 42 17.61 2.18 7.43
N ASN A 43 18.19 3.36 7.23
CA ASN A 43 18.95 3.69 6.04
C ASN A 43 20.41 3.17 6.15
N ASP A 44 20.60 1.89 5.86
CA ASP A 44 21.91 1.27 5.81
C ASP A 44 22.65 1.62 4.48
N PRO A 45 23.80 2.34 4.51
CA PRO A 45 24.58 2.67 3.32
C PRO A 45 25.12 1.46 2.54
N PHE A 46 25.17 0.27 3.16
CA PHE A 46 25.61 -0.99 2.58
C PHE A 46 24.44 -1.93 2.24
N GLY A 47 23.20 -1.53 2.50
CA GLY A 47 22.01 -2.39 2.48
C GLY A 47 21.50 -2.83 1.11
N HIS A 48 22.34 -2.89 0.07
CA HIS A 48 21.98 -3.45 -1.24
C HIS A 48 22.09 -4.98 -1.21
N LYS A 49 20.98 -5.70 -1.41
CA LYS A 49 21.01 -7.16 -1.60
C LYS A 49 21.58 -7.52 -2.98
N PRO A 50 22.39 -8.59 -3.13
CA PRO A 50 22.72 -9.12 -4.45
C PRO A 50 21.46 -9.53 -5.23
N LEU A 51 21.39 -9.26 -6.54
CA LEU A 51 20.21 -9.60 -7.36
C LEU A 51 19.79 -11.07 -7.25
N SER A 52 20.75 -11.99 -7.09
CA SER A 52 20.50 -13.41 -6.88
C SER A 52 19.74 -13.73 -5.59
N GLU A 53 19.95 -12.95 -4.52
CA GLU A 53 19.22 -13.07 -3.25
C GLU A 53 17.79 -12.52 -3.41
N VAL A 54 17.65 -11.36 -4.05
CA VAL A 54 16.34 -10.74 -4.34
C VAL A 54 15.47 -11.67 -5.21
N ILE A 55 16.07 -12.33 -6.21
CA ILE A 55 15.41 -13.35 -7.02
C ILE A 55 15.04 -14.58 -6.18
N ALA A 56 15.93 -15.04 -5.29
CA ALA A 56 15.63 -16.17 -4.41
C ALA A 56 14.48 -15.87 -3.43
N ASP A 57 14.38 -14.65 -2.91
CA ASP A 57 13.24 -14.19 -2.10
C ASP A 57 11.94 -14.20 -2.92
N LEU A 58 11.95 -13.69 -4.16
CA LEU A 58 10.79 -13.72 -5.06
C LEU A 58 10.31 -15.14 -5.39
N GLU A 59 11.24 -16.08 -5.62
CA GLU A 59 10.90 -17.49 -5.89
C GLU A 59 10.39 -18.25 -4.64
N ARG A 60 10.62 -17.71 -3.43
CA ARG A 60 9.94 -18.17 -2.21
C ARG A 60 8.56 -17.54 -2.07
N VAL A 61 8.43 -16.23 -2.30
CA VAL A 61 7.14 -15.50 -2.34
C VAL A 61 6.15 -16.19 -3.28
N LYS A 62 6.60 -16.59 -4.48
CA LYS A 62 5.78 -17.26 -5.50
C LYS A 62 5.11 -18.55 -5.03
N LYS A 63 5.63 -19.18 -3.97
CA LYS A 63 5.09 -20.40 -3.34
C LYS A 63 4.19 -20.11 -2.13
N MET A 64 4.21 -18.89 -1.62
CA MET A 64 3.51 -18.46 -0.40
C MET A 64 2.33 -17.54 -0.67
N ARG A 65 2.40 -16.73 -1.74
CA ARG A 65 1.41 -15.69 -2.06
C ARG A 65 1.17 -15.60 -3.56
N ARG A 66 -0.09 -15.73 -3.95
CA ARG A 66 -0.55 -15.36 -5.28
C ARG A 66 -0.64 -13.84 -5.35
N THR A 67 -0.08 -13.26 -6.41
CA THR A 67 -0.10 -11.81 -6.59
C THR A 67 -0.05 -11.37 -8.05
N ASP A 68 -0.58 -10.18 -8.32
CA ASP A 68 -0.63 -9.52 -9.63
C ASP A 68 0.58 -8.61 -9.85
N GLY A 69 0.96 -7.83 -8.83
CA GLY A 69 2.07 -6.88 -8.90
C GLY A 69 3.12 -7.06 -7.80
N ILE A 70 4.37 -6.77 -8.16
CA ILE A 70 5.47 -6.60 -7.19
C ILE A 70 5.75 -5.10 -7.04
N SER A 71 5.50 -4.58 -5.84
CA SER A 71 5.90 -3.25 -5.39
C SER A 71 7.36 -3.28 -4.94
N ILE A 72 8.26 -2.87 -5.83
CA ILE A 72 9.70 -2.71 -5.57
C ILE A 72 9.90 -1.40 -4.79
N ALA A 73 10.48 -1.48 -3.59
CA ALA A 73 10.50 -0.42 -2.59
C ALA A 73 11.69 -0.59 -1.60
N GLY A 74 11.53 -0.21 -0.33
CA GLY A 74 12.55 -0.31 0.72
C GLY A 74 13.16 1.05 1.05
N GLY A 75 14.46 1.18 0.83
CA GLY A 75 15.16 2.47 0.78
C GLY A 75 14.80 3.24 -0.49
N GLU A 76 15.76 3.45 -1.40
CA GLU A 76 15.47 4.01 -2.73
C GLU A 76 15.79 2.99 -3.84
N PRO A 77 14.78 2.41 -4.52
CA PRO A 77 15.00 1.44 -5.60
C PRO A 77 15.76 1.99 -6.81
N LEU A 78 15.66 3.28 -7.15
CA LEU A 78 16.34 3.84 -8.32
C LEU A 78 17.86 3.97 -8.15
N ILE A 79 18.38 3.85 -6.92
CA ILE A 79 19.84 3.74 -6.67
C ILE A 79 20.30 2.29 -6.49
N TYR A 80 19.40 1.30 -6.62
CA TYR A 80 19.77 -0.10 -6.60
C TYR A 80 20.48 -0.49 -7.92
N PRO A 81 21.73 -1.01 -7.89
CA PRO A 81 22.52 -1.23 -9.11
C PRO A 81 21.83 -2.09 -10.17
N ASP A 82 21.04 -3.08 -9.74
CA ASP A 82 20.37 -4.05 -10.61
C ASP A 82 18.87 -3.75 -10.82
N ILE A 83 18.42 -2.48 -10.68
CA ILE A 83 16.99 -2.14 -10.77
C ILE A 83 16.36 -2.49 -12.13
N VAL A 84 17.05 -2.24 -13.25
CA VAL A 84 16.57 -2.59 -14.60
C VAL A 84 16.55 -4.12 -14.83
N PRO A 85 17.60 -4.89 -14.50
CA PRO A 85 17.54 -6.36 -14.45
C PRO A 85 16.42 -6.92 -13.58
N LEU A 86 16.18 -6.35 -12.39
CA LEU A 86 15.15 -6.79 -11.46
C LEU A 86 13.74 -6.57 -12.02
N VAL A 87 13.45 -5.39 -12.59
CA VAL A 87 12.17 -5.10 -13.26
C VAL A 87 11.92 -6.07 -14.42
N ARG A 88 12.96 -6.36 -15.22
CA ARG A 88 12.90 -7.34 -16.30
C ARG A 88 12.59 -8.75 -15.80
N TYR A 89 13.19 -9.15 -14.67
CA TYR A 89 12.91 -10.43 -14.04
C TYR A 89 11.46 -10.52 -13.58
N VAL A 90 10.97 -9.52 -12.84
CA VAL A 90 9.58 -9.46 -12.34
C VAL A 90 8.58 -9.55 -13.50
N ALA A 91 8.80 -8.78 -14.57
CA ALA A 91 7.95 -8.82 -15.77
C ALA A 91 7.96 -10.19 -16.45
N ALA A 92 9.13 -10.82 -16.55
CA ALA A 92 9.28 -12.16 -17.13
C ALA A 92 8.61 -13.28 -16.29
N GLN A 93 8.39 -13.06 -14.99
CA GLN A 93 7.62 -13.99 -14.14
C GLN A 93 6.10 -13.86 -14.33
N GLY A 94 5.62 -12.90 -15.13
CA GLY A 94 4.20 -12.61 -15.36
C GLY A 94 3.60 -11.62 -14.37
N TRP A 95 4.40 -11.08 -13.43
CA TRP A 95 3.96 -10.03 -12.51
C TRP A 95 4.09 -8.64 -13.14
N LYS A 96 3.25 -7.71 -12.69
CA LYS A 96 3.38 -6.28 -12.99
C LYS A 96 4.48 -5.70 -12.08
N PRO A 97 5.59 -5.14 -12.60
CA PRO A 97 6.57 -4.43 -11.77
C PRO A 97 6.06 -3.00 -11.51
N ILE A 98 6.08 -2.58 -10.25
CA ILE A 98 5.81 -1.20 -9.83
C ILE A 98 6.98 -0.73 -8.96
N ILE A 99 7.52 0.46 -9.22
CA ILE A 99 8.58 1.06 -8.39
C ILE A 99 7.98 2.13 -7.48
N ASN A 100 8.17 1.98 -6.17
CA ASN A 100 7.92 3.01 -5.17
C ASN A 100 9.23 3.76 -4.95
N SER A 101 9.28 5.06 -5.25
CA SER A 101 10.52 5.82 -5.28
C SER A 101 10.31 7.26 -4.82
N ASN A 102 11.35 7.87 -4.27
CA ASN A 102 11.38 9.31 -4.02
C ASN A 102 11.66 10.14 -5.30
N GLY A 103 11.97 9.51 -6.43
CA GLY A 103 12.17 10.14 -7.73
C GLY A 103 13.46 10.97 -7.88
N GLN A 104 14.30 11.10 -6.85
CA GLN A 104 15.49 11.95 -6.87
C GLN A 104 16.57 11.47 -7.86
N ALA A 105 16.65 10.16 -8.09
CA ALA A 105 17.59 9.53 -9.03
C ALA A 105 16.95 9.23 -10.41
N LEU A 106 15.70 9.62 -10.64
CA LEU A 106 15.02 9.35 -11.91
C LEU A 106 15.55 10.27 -13.03
N THR A 107 15.87 9.67 -14.16
CA THR A 107 16.23 10.37 -15.40
C THR A 107 15.32 9.93 -16.56
N PRO A 108 15.17 10.75 -17.60
CA PRO A 108 14.53 10.36 -18.86
C PRO A 108 15.02 9.01 -19.41
N GLU A 109 16.32 8.77 -19.36
CA GLU A 109 16.98 7.54 -19.83
C GLU A 109 16.51 6.34 -19.00
N LEU A 110 16.53 6.47 -17.68
CA LEU A 110 16.11 5.41 -16.77
C LEU A 110 14.60 5.10 -16.90
N VAL A 111 13.74 6.09 -17.17
CA VAL A 111 12.32 5.83 -17.49
C VAL A 111 12.20 4.96 -18.74
N ARG A 112 12.93 5.27 -19.82
CA ARG A 112 12.89 4.47 -21.08
C ARG A 112 13.41 3.05 -20.85
N GLU A 113 14.50 2.89 -20.10
CA GLU A 113 15.07 1.58 -19.78
C GLU A 113 14.12 0.72 -18.94
N LEU A 114 13.48 1.32 -17.93
CA LEU A 114 12.52 0.62 -17.07
C LEU A 114 11.22 0.28 -17.83
N ALA A 115 10.72 1.18 -18.66
CA ALA A 115 9.58 0.91 -19.54
C ALA A 115 9.87 -0.24 -20.53
N ALA A 116 11.06 -0.24 -21.14
CA ALA A 116 11.52 -1.31 -22.02
C ALA A 116 11.77 -2.64 -21.28
N ALA A 117 12.12 -2.59 -19.98
CA ALA A 117 12.20 -3.75 -19.11
C ALA A 117 10.82 -4.30 -18.67
N GLY A 118 9.72 -3.59 -18.94
CA GLY A 118 8.36 -4.03 -18.66
C GLY A 118 7.71 -3.41 -17.42
N LEU A 119 8.27 -2.32 -16.87
CA LEU A 119 7.65 -1.57 -15.76
C LEU A 119 6.20 -1.17 -16.11
N VAL A 120 5.28 -1.39 -15.18
CA VAL A 120 3.86 -1.01 -15.34
C VAL A 120 3.58 0.37 -14.73
N GLY A 121 4.26 0.73 -13.65
CA GLY A 121 4.04 2.02 -13.00
C GLY A 121 5.13 2.47 -12.03
N PHE A 122 5.08 3.76 -11.72
CA PHE A 122 5.74 4.37 -10.59
C PHE A 122 4.72 4.84 -9.54
N THR A 123 5.12 4.76 -8.29
CA THR A 123 4.45 5.41 -7.16
C THR A 123 5.47 6.31 -6.48
N MET A 124 5.36 7.61 -6.74
CA MET A 124 6.34 8.62 -6.34
C MET A 124 6.00 9.19 -4.97
N HIS A 125 6.91 9.02 -4.01
CA HIS A 125 6.76 9.58 -2.67
C HIS A 125 7.36 10.98 -2.62
N VAL A 126 6.49 11.98 -2.48
CA VAL A 126 6.86 13.39 -2.32
C VAL A 126 5.99 13.94 -1.19
N ASP A 127 6.61 14.53 -0.17
CA ASP A 127 5.95 15.25 0.92
C ASP A 127 6.90 16.29 1.53
N SER A 128 6.33 17.24 2.28
CA SER A 128 7.02 18.40 2.87
C SER A 128 7.96 18.07 4.04
N HIS A 129 7.86 16.87 4.63
CA HIS A 129 8.74 16.41 5.71
C HIS A 129 9.93 15.59 5.18
N GLN A 130 10.20 15.66 3.87
CA GLN A 130 11.39 15.09 3.22
C GLN A 130 12.54 16.09 3.18
N VAL A 131 13.73 15.66 3.62
CA VAL A 131 14.98 16.42 3.43
C VAL A 131 15.48 16.17 2.01
N ARG A 132 14.96 16.95 1.06
CA ARG A 132 15.24 16.81 -0.38
C ARG A 132 16.17 17.92 -0.92
N PRO A 133 17.22 17.57 -1.70
CA PRO A 133 18.04 18.55 -2.41
C PRO A 133 17.20 19.46 -3.31
N GLY A 134 17.37 20.78 -3.15
CA GLY A 134 16.61 21.80 -3.90
C GLY A 134 15.20 22.10 -3.39
N TRP A 135 14.69 21.34 -2.41
CA TRP A 135 13.31 21.46 -1.88
C TRP A 135 13.25 21.50 -0.35
N LYS A 136 14.36 21.82 0.32
CA LYS A 136 14.43 21.84 1.80
C LYS A 136 13.49 22.89 2.38
N GLY A 137 12.50 22.45 3.16
CA GLY A 137 11.48 23.32 3.75
C GLY A 137 10.41 23.81 2.77
N ALA A 138 10.28 23.16 1.61
CA ALA A 138 9.21 23.43 0.66
C ALA A 138 7.86 22.96 1.21
N SER A 139 6.80 23.74 1.00
CA SER A 139 5.43 23.34 1.36
C SER A 139 4.89 22.28 0.39
N GLU A 140 3.79 21.63 0.78
CA GLU A 140 3.04 20.73 -0.10
C GLU A 140 2.67 21.37 -1.45
N LYS A 141 2.35 22.67 -1.42
CA LYS A 141 2.02 23.47 -2.59
C LYS A 141 3.22 23.69 -3.50
N ASP A 142 4.40 23.98 -2.95
CA ASP A 142 5.62 24.17 -3.73
C ASP A 142 6.02 22.85 -4.41
N LEU A 143 5.93 21.74 -3.66
CA LEU A 143 6.23 20.39 -4.14
C LEU A 143 5.31 19.91 -5.27
N CYS A 144 4.14 20.52 -5.50
CA CYS A 144 3.33 20.22 -6.70
C CYS A 144 4.09 20.49 -8.02
N ALA A 145 5.04 21.44 -8.04
CA ALA A 145 5.90 21.65 -9.21
C ALA A 145 6.90 20.48 -9.42
N LEU A 146 7.41 19.88 -8.34
CA LEU A 146 8.22 18.65 -8.43
C LEU A 146 7.37 17.47 -8.91
N ARG A 147 6.16 17.30 -8.35
CA ARG A 147 5.24 16.22 -8.74
C ARG A 147 4.87 16.32 -10.22
N LEU A 148 4.57 17.52 -10.71
CA LEU A 148 4.26 17.74 -12.13
C LEU A 148 5.46 17.37 -13.02
N LYS A 149 6.66 17.86 -12.70
CA LYS A 149 7.88 17.51 -13.43
C LYS A 149 8.12 15.99 -13.51
N LEU A 150 7.89 15.26 -12.42
CA LEU A 150 8.02 13.80 -12.38
C LEU A 150 6.93 13.13 -13.25
N ALA A 151 5.68 13.57 -13.14
CA ALA A 151 4.56 13.02 -13.91
C ALA A 151 4.74 13.23 -15.42
N GLU A 152 5.18 14.42 -15.84
CA GLU A 152 5.49 14.74 -17.24
C GLU A 152 6.64 13.89 -17.77
N MET A 153 7.74 13.77 -17.03
CA MET A 153 8.89 12.92 -17.40
C MET A 153 8.49 11.44 -17.56
N ILE A 154 7.68 10.90 -16.64
CA ILE A 154 7.17 9.52 -16.72
C ILE A 154 6.22 9.34 -17.90
N HIS A 155 5.34 10.31 -18.15
CA HIS A 155 4.38 10.23 -19.25
C HIS A 155 5.08 10.28 -20.62
N GLU A 156 5.99 11.24 -20.82
CA GLU A 156 6.72 11.43 -22.07
C GLU A 156 7.62 10.23 -22.37
N HIS A 157 8.52 9.88 -21.44
CA HIS A 157 9.54 8.85 -21.69
C HIS A 157 9.05 7.43 -21.42
N GLY A 158 7.92 7.27 -20.76
CA GLY A 158 7.15 6.02 -20.67
C GLY A 158 6.12 5.87 -21.78
N GLU A 159 6.08 6.78 -22.76
CA GLU A 159 5.17 6.77 -23.93
C GLU A 159 3.67 6.63 -23.55
N GLY A 160 3.26 7.18 -22.41
CA GLY A 160 1.92 7.01 -21.84
C GLY A 160 1.55 5.57 -21.42
N LYS A 161 2.48 4.62 -21.45
CA LYS A 161 2.28 3.20 -21.10
C LYS A 161 2.50 2.90 -19.62
N VAL A 162 3.36 3.69 -18.97
CA VAL A 162 3.70 3.59 -17.54
C VAL A 162 2.75 4.49 -16.74
N SER A 163 2.11 3.95 -15.69
CA SER A 163 1.27 4.76 -14.81
C SER A 163 2.11 5.56 -13.80
N CYS A 164 1.71 6.80 -13.49
CA CYS A 164 2.27 7.60 -12.42
C CYS A 164 1.26 7.77 -11.27
N SER A 165 1.67 7.39 -10.08
CA SER A 165 0.95 7.61 -8.82
C SER A 165 1.78 8.48 -7.89
N PHE A 166 1.15 9.18 -6.94
CA PHE A 166 1.87 9.91 -5.89
C PHE A 166 1.43 9.48 -4.50
N ASN A 167 2.41 9.21 -3.63
CA ASN A 167 2.21 9.13 -2.19
C ASN A 167 2.54 10.49 -1.58
N ALA A 168 1.71 10.96 -0.65
CA ALA A 168 2.04 12.01 0.30
C ALA A 168 1.79 11.46 1.73
N THR A 169 2.80 11.58 2.59
CA THR A 169 2.63 11.29 4.02
C THR A 169 1.93 12.48 4.67
N ILE A 170 0.78 12.24 5.30
CA ILE A 170 -0.01 13.27 5.98
C ILE A 170 0.31 13.24 7.46
N TYR A 171 0.92 14.34 7.90
CA TYR A 171 1.13 14.74 9.29
C TYR A 171 -0.01 15.66 9.75
N ARG A 172 -0.17 15.83 11.06
CA ARG A 172 -1.30 16.55 11.67
C ARG A 172 -1.40 18.03 11.25
N ASP A 173 -0.27 18.65 10.94
CA ASP A 173 -0.12 20.01 10.39
C ASP A 173 -0.37 20.09 8.87
N THR A 174 -0.12 19.02 8.12
CA THR A 174 -0.38 18.95 6.65
C THR A 174 -1.82 18.53 6.26
N VAL A 175 -2.70 18.21 7.22
CA VAL A 175 -4.11 17.79 6.94
C VAL A 175 -4.86 18.84 6.10
N SER A 176 -4.57 20.12 6.31
CA SER A 176 -5.15 21.23 5.55
C SER A 176 -4.75 21.29 4.07
N ASP A 177 -3.70 20.58 3.66
CA ASP A 177 -3.24 20.54 2.27
C ASP A 177 -3.92 19.45 1.43
N ILE A 178 -4.56 18.45 2.05
CA ILE A 178 -5.32 17.38 1.36
C ILE A 178 -6.28 17.93 0.30
N PRO A 179 -7.12 18.96 0.55
CA PRO A 179 -8.03 19.51 -0.45
C PRO A 179 -7.30 20.12 -1.66
N MET A 180 -6.10 20.67 -1.45
CA MET A 180 -5.25 21.22 -2.51
C MET A 180 -4.61 20.09 -3.32
N LEU A 181 -4.00 19.10 -2.65
CA LEU A 181 -3.41 17.93 -3.29
C LEU A 181 -4.44 17.13 -4.10
N THR A 182 -5.68 17.00 -3.62
CA THR A 182 -6.75 16.28 -4.35
C THR A 182 -7.19 17.04 -5.60
N ARG A 183 -7.16 18.39 -5.58
CA ARG A 183 -7.42 19.22 -6.77
C ARG A 183 -6.26 19.13 -7.77
N TRP A 184 -5.02 19.26 -7.31
CA TRP A 184 -3.84 19.09 -8.15
C TRP A 184 -3.85 17.73 -8.88
N ALA A 185 -4.16 16.64 -8.17
CA ALA A 185 -4.31 15.32 -8.79
C ALA A 185 -5.43 15.29 -9.86
N HIS A 186 -6.55 16.01 -9.68
CA HIS A 186 -7.63 16.12 -10.68
C HIS A 186 -7.23 16.94 -11.91
N GLU A 187 -6.53 18.06 -11.71
CA GLU A 187 -6.03 18.93 -12.79
C GLU A 187 -5.07 18.17 -13.73
N HIS A 188 -4.37 17.16 -13.19
CA HIS A 188 -3.43 16.28 -13.91
C HIS A 188 -3.92 14.83 -14.05
N ILE A 189 -5.25 14.59 -14.06
CA ILE A 189 -5.87 13.24 -14.08
C ILE A 189 -5.48 12.36 -15.29
N ASP A 190 -4.98 12.96 -16.36
CA ASP A 190 -4.50 12.26 -17.54
C ASP A 190 -3.15 11.57 -17.33
N ILE A 191 -2.24 12.23 -16.59
CA ILE A 191 -0.89 11.74 -16.32
C ILE A 191 -0.71 11.18 -14.90
N VAL A 192 -1.57 11.56 -13.94
CA VAL A 192 -1.59 11.05 -12.56
C VAL A 192 -2.80 10.13 -12.36
N GLN A 193 -2.59 8.81 -12.28
CA GLN A 193 -3.70 7.84 -12.17
C GLN A 193 -4.11 7.52 -10.73
N THR A 194 -3.22 7.76 -9.74
CA THR A 194 -3.54 7.57 -8.31
C THR A 194 -2.91 8.65 -7.43
N MET A 195 -3.67 9.15 -6.46
CA MET A 195 -3.15 9.92 -5.33
C MET A 195 -3.36 9.10 -4.04
N VAL A 196 -2.31 8.93 -3.26
CA VAL A 196 -2.30 8.17 -1.99
C VAL A 196 -1.96 9.08 -0.83
N TYR A 197 -2.80 9.05 0.20
CA TYR A 197 -2.58 9.71 1.48
C TYR A 197 -2.19 8.66 2.52
N ILE A 198 -0.93 8.66 2.93
CA ILE A 198 -0.41 7.75 3.96
C ILE A 198 -0.44 8.50 5.28
N LEU A 199 -1.19 8.02 6.27
CA LEU A 199 -1.29 8.72 7.55
C LEU A 199 0.00 8.51 8.32
N PHE A 200 0.61 9.58 8.82
CA PHE A 200 1.77 9.44 9.69
C PHE A 200 1.39 8.72 11.00
N ARG A 201 2.29 7.84 11.46
CA ARG A 201 2.15 7.12 12.74
C ARG A 201 3.53 6.96 13.37
N SER A 202 3.72 7.59 14.53
CA SER A 202 4.93 7.41 15.34
C SER A 202 4.74 6.23 16.30
N ALA A 203 5.79 5.42 16.50
CA ALA A 203 5.92 4.63 17.71
C ALA A 203 6.18 5.59 18.88
N ARG A 204 5.09 6.18 19.42
CA ARG A 204 5.14 7.04 20.60
C ARG A 204 6.08 6.43 21.65
N LYS A 205 6.87 7.27 22.31
CA LYS A 205 7.48 6.92 23.59
C LYS A 205 6.35 6.71 24.60
N ARG A 206 5.85 5.48 24.69
CA ARG A 206 4.60 5.15 25.37
C ARG A 206 4.76 5.27 26.89
N SER A 207 4.58 6.49 27.40
CA SER A 207 4.51 6.83 28.83
C SER A 207 3.43 6.06 29.60
N ASN A 208 2.50 5.41 28.90
CA ASN A 208 1.40 4.61 29.46
C ASN A 208 1.53 3.10 29.21
N PHE A 209 2.53 2.62 28.45
CA PHE A 209 2.69 1.19 28.14
C PHE A 209 4.09 0.67 28.51
N ASP A 210 4.14 -0.60 28.92
CA ASP A 210 5.34 -1.42 28.95
C ASP A 210 5.44 -2.18 27.61
N VAL A 211 6.64 -2.30 27.05
CA VAL A 211 6.87 -2.91 25.73
C VAL A 211 7.72 -4.16 25.84
N PHE A 212 7.30 -5.23 25.16
CA PHE A 212 7.90 -6.55 25.27
C PHE A 212 8.18 -7.17 23.89
N ALA A 213 9.24 -7.94 23.77
CA ALA A 213 9.47 -8.88 22.68
C ALA A 213 9.72 -10.27 23.25
N ASN A 214 9.02 -11.30 22.75
CA ASN A 214 9.06 -12.66 23.31
C ASN A 214 8.87 -12.71 24.85
N GLY A 215 7.96 -11.89 25.38
CA GLY A 215 7.69 -11.79 26.82
C GLY A 215 8.79 -11.15 27.67
N ARG A 216 9.82 -10.57 27.06
CA ARG A 216 10.90 -9.83 27.76
C ARG A 216 10.75 -8.33 27.50
N PRO A 217 10.94 -7.46 28.51
CA PRO A 217 10.89 -6.02 28.30
C PRO A 217 12.01 -5.59 27.34
N VAL A 218 11.70 -4.67 26.42
CA VAL A 218 12.65 -4.12 25.44
C VAL A 218 12.59 -2.60 25.42
N ASP A 219 13.73 -1.97 25.16
CA ASP A 219 13.78 -0.54 24.83
C ASP A 219 13.53 -0.35 23.34
N VAL A 220 12.49 0.43 23.02
CA VAL A 220 12.07 0.73 21.65
C VAL A 220 12.81 1.92 21.02
N GLY A 221 13.63 2.66 21.78
CA GLY A 221 14.33 3.87 21.32
C GLY A 221 15.25 3.71 20.10
N ASN A 222 15.52 2.47 19.66
CA ASN A 222 16.30 2.15 18.46
C ASN A 222 15.43 1.89 17.20
N LEU A 223 14.10 2.05 17.29
CA LEU A 223 13.19 1.98 16.14
C LEU A 223 13.12 3.32 15.42
N VAL A 224 13.28 3.32 14.10
CA VAL A 224 13.38 4.55 13.29
C VAL A 224 12.13 5.42 13.37
N TYR A 225 10.97 4.78 13.50
CA TYR A 225 9.67 5.43 13.60
C TYR A 225 9.30 5.86 15.04
N GLN A 226 10.22 5.77 16.02
CA GLN A 226 10.03 6.43 17.32
C GLN A 226 10.54 7.87 17.26
N LEU A 227 9.60 8.82 17.16
CA LEU A 227 9.89 10.26 17.18
C LEU A 227 9.52 10.87 18.53
N ASP A 228 10.52 11.04 19.41
CA ASP A 228 10.37 11.61 20.76
C ASP A 228 9.85 13.07 20.74
N HIS A 229 10.05 13.83 19.66
CA HIS A 229 9.53 15.21 19.54
C HIS A 229 8.04 15.29 19.12
N GLN A 230 7.44 14.16 18.73
CA GLN A 230 6.04 14.07 18.27
C GLN A 230 5.08 13.54 19.36
N GLU A 231 5.51 13.51 20.63
CA GLU A 231 4.76 12.94 21.78
C GLU A 231 3.33 13.50 21.97
N THR A 232 3.02 14.69 21.44
CA THR A 232 1.73 15.40 21.65
C THR A 232 0.71 15.23 20.53
N HIS A 233 1.02 14.52 19.43
CA HIS A 233 0.12 14.44 18.28
C HIS A 233 -0.94 13.32 18.40
N GLU A 234 -2.21 13.72 18.21
CA GLU A 234 -3.37 12.85 18.03
C GLU A 234 -3.23 12.04 16.72
N ASP A 235 -3.48 10.73 16.78
CA ASP A 235 -3.36 9.84 15.62
C ASP A 235 -4.42 10.17 14.57
N LEU A 236 -4.02 10.27 13.31
CA LEU A 236 -4.96 10.41 12.19
C LEU A 236 -5.73 9.11 11.96
N ASP A 237 -6.98 9.25 11.48
CA ASP A 237 -7.79 8.15 10.96
C ASP A 237 -8.28 8.43 9.52
N SER A 238 -8.75 7.38 8.84
CA SER A 238 -9.27 7.49 7.46
C SER A 238 -10.54 8.35 7.33
N GLN A 239 -11.30 8.56 8.41
CA GLN A 239 -12.48 9.43 8.43
C GLN A 239 -12.08 10.91 8.32
N GLU A 240 -11.04 11.33 9.04
CA GLU A 240 -10.49 12.69 8.96
C GLU A 240 -10.02 13.02 7.54
N ILE A 241 -9.33 12.07 6.88
CA ILE A 241 -8.85 12.25 5.50
C ILE A 241 -10.02 12.31 4.51
N ALA A 242 -11.03 11.44 4.64
CA ALA A 242 -12.22 11.48 3.79
C ALA A 242 -13.01 12.79 3.95
N ASP A 243 -13.15 13.30 5.18
CA ASP A 243 -13.79 14.60 5.44
C ASP A 243 -12.95 15.78 4.91
N ALA A 244 -11.60 15.70 4.98
CA ALA A 244 -10.71 16.69 4.36
C ALA A 244 -10.84 16.71 2.83
N ILE A 245 -10.87 15.54 2.17
CA ILE A 245 -11.11 15.46 0.71
C ILE A 245 -12.47 16.07 0.34
N ARG A 246 -13.51 15.83 1.15
CA ARG A 246 -14.86 16.39 0.94
C ARG A 246 -14.93 17.91 1.00
N LEU A 247 -13.92 18.60 1.54
CA LEU A 247 -13.80 20.07 1.46
C LEU A 247 -13.57 20.57 0.02
N ALA A 248 -12.86 19.78 -0.80
CA ALA A 248 -12.69 20.05 -2.23
C ALA A 248 -13.78 19.38 -3.09
N TYR A 249 -14.24 18.19 -2.69
CA TYR A 249 -15.17 17.36 -3.46
C TYR A 249 -16.31 16.84 -2.58
N PRO A 250 -17.42 17.58 -2.38
CA PRO A 250 -18.51 17.18 -1.47
C PRO A 250 -19.21 15.85 -1.83
N GLU A 251 -19.16 15.43 -3.11
CA GLU A 251 -19.65 14.12 -3.56
C GLU A 251 -18.69 12.96 -3.23
N HIS A 252 -17.45 13.21 -2.78
CA HIS A 252 -16.40 12.19 -2.55
C HIS A 252 -16.86 11.08 -1.59
N GLU A 253 -16.95 9.86 -2.14
CA GLU A 253 -17.32 8.66 -1.40
C GLU A 253 -16.43 7.49 -1.82
N PRO A 254 -15.87 6.74 -0.85
CA PRO A 254 -15.17 5.50 -1.12
C PRO A 254 -16.06 4.41 -1.71
N CYS A 255 -15.43 3.48 -2.42
CA CYS A 255 -16.09 2.31 -3.00
C CYS A 255 -15.62 1.00 -2.37
N ALA A 256 -14.38 0.94 -1.86
CA ALA A 256 -13.80 -0.27 -1.31
C ALA A 256 -12.86 0.00 -0.14
N TYR A 257 -12.60 -0.99 0.69
CA TYR A 257 -11.70 -0.88 1.84
C TYR A 257 -11.01 -2.20 2.18
N LEU A 258 -9.88 -2.12 2.90
CA LEU A 258 -9.26 -3.21 3.62
C LEU A 258 -9.38 -2.93 5.13
N ASN A 259 -9.76 -3.93 5.90
CA ASN A 259 -10.04 -3.80 7.33
C ASN A 259 -8.78 -3.95 8.20
N GLY A 260 -8.96 -3.70 9.50
CA GLY A 260 -7.97 -4.01 10.53
C GLY A 260 -7.98 -5.47 10.99
N THR A 261 -6.86 -5.92 11.55
CA THR A 261 -6.71 -7.26 12.16
C THR A 261 -7.43 -7.39 13.50
N GLU A 262 -7.58 -6.30 14.25
CA GLU A 262 -8.22 -6.27 15.58
C GLU A 262 -9.62 -5.63 15.53
N ASP A 263 -9.84 -4.69 14.61
CA ASP A 263 -11.16 -4.12 14.33
C ASP A 263 -11.51 -4.21 12.83
N SER A 264 -12.55 -5.00 12.53
CA SER A 264 -13.08 -5.21 11.18
C SER A 264 -13.73 -3.96 10.57
N ARG A 265 -14.05 -2.94 11.37
CA ARG A 265 -14.64 -1.67 10.93
C ARG A 265 -13.59 -0.61 10.61
N SER A 266 -12.38 -0.72 11.17
CA SER A 266 -11.28 0.20 10.87
C SER A 266 -10.86 0.11 9.39
N MET A 267 -10.79 1.25 8.71
CA MET A 267 -10.49 1.30 7.27
C MET A 267 -9.00 1.55 7.06
N LYS A 268 -8.23 0.46 7.07
CA LYS A 268 -6.77 0.47 6.94
C LYS A 268 -6.30 0.86 5.56
N TRP A 269 -7.00 0.39 4.54
CA TRP A 269 -6.91 0.93 3.19
C TRP A 269 -8.30 1.39 2.80
N LEU A 270 -8.42 2.59 2.25
CA LEU A 270 -9.69 3.12 1.76
C LEU A 270 -9.50 3.55 0.31
N LEU A 271 -10.25 2.95 -0.60
CA LEU A 271 -10.18 3.19 -2.03
C LEU A 271 -11.41 3.95 -2.50
N THR A 272 -11.18 5.07 -3.16
CA THR A 272 -12.16 5.81 -3.94
C THR A 272 -11.78 5.78 -5.41
N LEU A 273 -12.72 5.42 -6.27
CA LEU A 273 -12.56 5.51 -7.73
C LEU A 273 -13.43 6.64 -8.26
N ARG A 274 -12.82 7.67 -8.85
CA ARG A 274 -13.54 8.83 -9.43
C ARG A 274 -13.37 8.89 -10.95
N ALA A 275 -14.41 9.34 -11.64
CA ALA A 275 -14.48 9.47 -13.09
C ALA A 275 -14.51 10.95 -13.50
N GLY A 276 -13.59 11.41 -14.36
CA GLY A 276 -13.54 12.81 -14.78
C GLY A 276 -12.65 13.12 -15.98
N THR A 277 -12.68 14.38 -16.42
CA THR A 277 -11.64 15.00 -17.26
C THR A 277 -10.79 15.92 -16.39
N LYS A 278 -9.81 16.64 -16.97
CA LYS A 278 -9.10 17.73 -16.27
C LYS A 278 -10.03 18.83 -15.74
N ASP A 279 -11.17 19.03 -16.41
CA ASP A 279 -12.07 20.15 -16.14
C ASP A 279 -13.10 19.80 -15.04
N GLU A 280 -13.55 18.55 -14.97
CA GLU A 280 -14.69 18.14 -14.13
C GLU A 280 -14.63 16.64 -13.75
N ILE A 281 -14.83 16.35 -12.46
CA ILE A 281 -15.22 15.03 -11.96
C ILE A 281 -16.72 14.84 -12.23
N VAL A 282 -17.05 13.90 -13.11
CA VAL A 282 -18.42 13.55 -13.48
C VAL A 282 -19.10 12.72 -12.39
N GLY A 283 -18.35 11.86 -11.68
CA GLY A 283 -18.89 11.10 -10.56
C GLY A 283 -17.90 10.12 -9.93
N TYR A 284 -18.43 9.24 -9.09
CA TYR A 284 -17.71 8.22 -8.33
C TYR A 284 -18.24 6.84 -8.69
N LEU A 285 -17.36 5.86 -8.79
CA LEU A 285 -17.71 4.46 -9.03
C LEU A 285 -18.07 3.79 -7.70
N ASP A 286 -19.00 2.84 -7.72
CA ASP A 286 -19.58 2.23 -6.51
C ASP A 286 -18.88 0.93 -6.06
N ASP A 287 -19.31 0.41 -4.91
CA ASP A 287 -18.88 -0.88 -4.34
C ASP A 287 -19.00 -2.01 -5.36
N LYS A 288 -20.11 -2.04 -6.13
CA LYS A 288 -20.35 -3.06 -7.15
C LYS A 288 -19.41 -2.95 -8.34
N PHE A 289 -18.99 -1.74 -8.72
CA PHE A 289 -17.93 -1.58 -9.71
C PHE A 289 -16.60 -2.12 -9.20
N ALA A 290 -16.21 -1.81 -7.96
CA ALA A 290 -14.99 -2.31 -7.36
C ALA A 290 -14.99 -3.84 -7.22
N GLU A 291 -16.11 -4.41 -6.77
CA GLU A 291 -16.35 -5.86 -6.68
C GLU A 291 -16.16 -6.54 -8.03
N TRP A 292 -16.80 -6.03 -9.09
CA TRP A 292 -16.65 -6.58 -10.44
C TRP A 292 -15.22 -6.52 -10.94
N MET A 293 -14.52 -5.39 -10.75
CA MET A 293 -13.13 -5.27 -11.19
C MET A 293 -12.21 -6.30 -10.51
N GLN A 294 -12.42 -6.58 -9.22
CA GLN A 294 -11.65 -7.62 -8.53
C GLN A 294 -12.05 -9.03 -8.97
N ILE A 295 -13.35 -9.34 -9.02
CA ILE A 295 -13.85 -10.68 -9.37
C ILE A 295 -13.52 -11.04 -10.82
N PHE A 296 -13.73 -10.15 -11.79
CA PHE A 296 -13.40 -10.44 -13.19
C PHE A 296 -11.89 -10.58 -13.39
N HIS A 297 -11.06 -9.73 -12.77
CA HIS A 297 -9.61 -9.89 -12.90
C HIS A 297 -9.14 -11.22 -12.28
N HIS A 298 -9.70 -11.62 -11.13
CA HIS A 298 -9.40 -12.91 -10.50
C HIS A 298 -9.89 -14.11 -11.32
N LEU A 299 -11.08 -14.02 -11.91
CA LEU A 299 -11.64 -15.06 -12.77
C LEU A 299 -10.84 -15.29 -14.06
N PHE A 300 -10.36 -14.22 -14.70
CA PHE A 300 -9.66 -14.31 -16.00
C PHE A 300 -8.13 -14.42 -15.90
N PHE A 301 -7.51 -13.86 -14.85
CA PHE A 301 -6.05 -13.85 -14.67
C PHE A 301 -5.58 -14.59 -13.40
N GLY A 302 -6.50 -15.09 -12.57
CA GLY A 302 -6.22 -15.77 -11.31
C GLY A 302 -5.86 -14.86 -10.13
N THR A 303 -5.67 -13.56 -10.38
CA THR A 303 -5.10 -12.59 -9.42
C THR A 303 -6.02 -11.39 -9.17
N TYR A 304 -5.87 -10.73 -8.02
CA TYR A 304 -6.59 -9.48 -7.71
C TYR A 304 -5.88 -8.25 -8.30
N LEU A 305 -6.63 -7.21 -8.65
CA LEU A 305 -6.12 -6.03 -9.36
C LEU A 305 -5.77 -4.89 -8.38
N ALA A 306 -4.57 -4.33 -8.49
CA ALA A 306 -4.24 -3.03 -7.86
C ALA A 306 -3.72 -2.00 -8.87
N TYR A 307 -2.86 -2.42 -9.80
CA TYR A 307 -2.28 -1.55 -10.81
C TYR A 307 -2.72 -1.93 -12.22
N THR A 308 -3.02 -0.92 -13.03
CA THR A 308 -3.40 -1.06 -14.43
C THR A 308 -2.71 0.00 -15.28
N ARG A 309 -2.52 -0.28 -16.58
CA ARG A 309 -1.90 0.65 -17.52
C ARG A 309 -2.84 1.82 -17.84
N PRO A 310 -2.33 3.05 -18.08
CA PRO A 310 -3.16 4.24 -18.32
C PRO A 310 -4.19 4.09 -19.45
N CYS A 311 -3.93 3.26 -20.47
CA CYS A 311 -4.85 3.00 -21.57
C CYS A 311 -6.20 2.37 -21.15
N TRP A 312 -6.24 1.71 -19.98
CA TRP A 312 -7.47 1.12 -19.41
C TRP A 312 -8.25 2.11 -18.57
N THR A 313 -7.58 3.05 -17.90
CA THR A 313 -8.25 4.07 -17.08
C THR A 313 -8.67 5.31 -17.88
N ALA A 314 -7.97 5.66 -18.96
CA ALA A 314 -8.22 6.88 -19.73
C ALA A 314 -9.52 6.90 -20.57
N TRP A 315 -10.22 5.78 -20.72
CA TRP A 315 -11.40 5.68 -21.59
C TRP A 315 -12.54 4.93 -20.90
N LEU A 316 -13.06 5.48 -19.81
CA LEU A 316 -14.25 4.96 -19.12
C LEU A 316 -15.42 4.75 -20.08
N GLN A 317 -15.54 5.55 -21.15
CA GLN A 317 -16.60 5.41 -22.16
C GLN A 317 -16.68 4.02 -22.81
N LYS A 318 -15.58 3.27 -22.84
CA LYS A 318 -15.58 1.86 -23.31
C LYS A 318 -16.51 0.98 -22.47
N LEU A 319 -16.76 1.34 -21.20
CA LEU A 319 -17.65 0.61 -20.28
C LEU A 319 -19.13 1.05 -20.38
N PHE A 320 -19.52 1.84 -21.38
CA PHE A 320 -20.92 2.27 -21.56
C PHE A 320 -21.91 1.11 -21.63
N PHE A 321 -21.54 -0.02 -22.24
CA PHE A 321 -22.40 -1.20 -22.31
C PHE A 321 -22.67 -1.86 -20.94
N LEU A 322 -21.89 -1.54 -19.90
CA LEU A 322 -22.11 -1.98 -18.52
C LEU A 322 -23.03 -1.04 -17.72
N ALA A 323 -23.39 0.13 -18.26
CA ALA A 323 -24.25 1.12 -17.60
C ALA A 323 -25.68 0.63 -17.23
N PRO A 324 -26.32 -0.29 -17.98
CA PRO A 324 -27.58 -0.88 -17.53
C PRO A 324 -27.42 -1.64 -16.22
N PHE A 325 -26.29 -2.34 -16.05
CA PHE A 325 -26.06 -3.30 -14.98
C PHE A 325 -25.44 -2.67 -13.72
N ASN A 326 -24.63 -1.61 -13.85
CA ASN A 326 -24.01 -0.92 -12.71
C ASN A 326 -24.61 0.48 -12.46
N LYS A 327 -24.94 0.80 -11.21
CA LYS A 327 -25.62 2.05 -10.82
C LYS A 327 -24.72 3.26 -11.02
N SER A 328 -23.49 3.25 -10.53
CA SER A 328 -22.55 4.36 -10.67
C SER A 328 -22.22 4.68 -12.13
N LEU A 329 -21.97 3.66 -12.96
CA LEU A 329 -21.81 3.83 -14.40
C LEU A 329 -23.04 4.50 -15.02
N ARG A 330 -24.25 4.03 -14.71
CA ARG A 330 -25.51 4.63 -15.19
C ARG A 330 -25.61 6.12 -14.84
N THR A 331 -25.26 6.48 -13.61
CA THR A 331 -25.26 7.88 -13.14
C THR A 331 -24.20 8.71 -13.87
N ILE A 332 -22.98 8.20 -14.03
CA ILE A 332 -21.89 8.88 -14.75
C ILE A 332 -22.25 9.07 -16.22
N PHE A 333 -22.76 8.04 -16.90
CA PHE A 333 -23.16 8.12 -18.30
C PHE A 333 -24.39 9.00 -18.54
N GLY A 334 -25.36 9.00 -17.61
CA GLY A 334 -26.46 9.98 -17.63
C GLY A 334 -25.96 11.42 -17.48
N LYS A 335 -25.04 11.68 -16.53
CA LYS A 335 -24.36 12.97 -16.37
C LYS A 335 -23.53 13.35 -17.62
N LEU A 336 -22.90 12.39 -18.30
CA LEU A 336 -22.09 12.61 -19.51
C LEU A 336 -22.95 12.90 -20.75
N LEU A 337 -24.10 12.23 -20.90
CA LEU A 337 -25.04 12.46 -22.00
C LEU A 337 -25.55 13.92 -22.01
N LEU A 338 -25.70 14.51 -20.82
CA LEU A 338 -26.08 15.93 -20.64
C LEU A 338 -24.92 16.92 -20.86
N ARG A 339 -23.69 16.44 -21.17
CA ARG A 339 -22.49 17.26 -21.36
C ARG A 339 -21.81 16.99 -22.72
N PRO A 340 -22.36 17.45 -23.86
CA PRO A 340 -21.79 17.21 -25.19
C PRO A 340 -20.31 17.61 -25.35
N ARG A 341 -19.86 18.65 -24.62
CA ARG A 341 -18.46 19.11 -24.59
C ARG A 341 -17.45 18.07 -24.08
N MET A 342 -17.91 17.01 -23.44
CA MET A 342 -17.06 15.94 -22.88
C MET A 342 -17.06 14.66 -23.72
N TRP A 343 -17.93 14.55 -24.74
CA TRP A 343 -18.07 13.30 -25.51
C TRP A 343 -16.81 12.93 -26.30
N THR A 344 -16.04 13.92 -26.73
CA THR A 344 -14.76 13.77 -27.45
C THR A 344 -13.54 13.74 -26.54
N LYS A 345 -13.70 14.00 -25.22
CA LYS A 345 -12.60 13.99 -24.25
C LYS A 345 -12.47 12.62 -23.60
N PRO A 346 -11.26 12.09 -23.36
CA PRO A 346 -11.08 10.90 -22.53
C PRO A 346 -11.64 11.14 -21.12
N VAL A 347 -12.53 10.26 -20.64
CA VAL A 347 -12.99 10.27 -19.25
C VAL A 347 -12.16 9.26 -18.48
N HIS A 348 -11.32 9.79 -17.60
CA HIS A 348 -10.34 9.03 -16.82
C HIS A 348 -10.97 8.49 -15.54
N ILE A 349 -10.68 7.23 -15.22
CA ILE A 349 -10.81 6.68 -13.88
C ILE A 349 -9.53 7.02 -13.11
N GLN A 350 -9.67 7.69 -11.96
CA GLN A 350 -8.56 7.99 -11.07
C GLN A 350 -8.85 7.45 -9.67
N SER A 351 -7.82 6.86 -9.06
CA SER A 351 -7.88 6.37 -7.69
C SER A 351 -7.47 7.46 -6.70
N ILE A 352 -8.23 7.61 -5.62
CA ILE A 352 -7.73 8.21 -4.39
C ILE A 352 -7.67 7.09 -3.36
N MET A 353 -6.52 6.94 -2.70
CA MET A 353 -6.31 5.90 -1.71
C MET A 353 -5.86 6.51 -0.39
N VAL A 354 -6.35 5.98 0.73
CA VAL A 354 -5.92 6.37 2.07
C VAL A 354 -5.37 5.14 2.76
N ILE A 355 -4.17 5.25 3.36
CA ILE A 355 -3.49 4.14 4.05
C ILE A 355 -3.27 4.55 5.49
N GLN A 356 -4.04 3.94 6.40
CA GLN A 356 -3.93 4.12 7.85
C GLN A 356 -3.02 3.01 8.43
N PRO A 357 -1.86 3.34 9.05
CA PRO A 357 -0.96 2.35 9.63
C PRO A 357 -1.52 1.62 10.87
N CYS A 358 -0.64 0.96 11.62
CA CYS A 358 -0.96 0.36 12.91
C CYS A 358 -1.70 1.35 13.82
N ASP A 359 -2.83 0.95 14.41
CA ASP A 359 -3.36 1.66 15.59
C ASP A 359 -2.87 0.95 16.85
N LEU A 360 -2.81 1.67 17.95
CA LEU A 360 -2.71 1.08 19.29
C LEU A 360 -4.04 1.31 20.01
N PHE A 361 -4.59 0.25 20.57
CA PHE A 361 -5.74 0.36 21.47
C PHE A 361 -5.28 0.54 22.93
N ASP A 362 -6.17 1.06 23.78
CA ASP A 362 -5.85 1.36 25.19
C ASP A 362 -5.42 0.12 26.00
N ASP A 363 -5.80 -1.08 25.54
CA ASP A 363 -5.40 -2.37 26.11
C ASP A 363 -4.02 -2.89 25.63
N GLY A 364 -3.36 -2.16 24.73
CA GLY A 364 -2.05 -2.49 24.17
C GLY A 364 -2.08 -3.31 22.88
N ARG A 365 -3.26 -3.75 22.40
CA ARG A 365 -3.39 -4.46 21.12
C ARG A 365 -3.10 -3.54 19.93
N GLN A 366 -2.57 -4.15 18.88
CA GLN A 366 -2.05 -3.45 17.71
C GLN A 366 -2.84 -3.83 16.46
N ASN A 367 -3.65 -2.90 15.98
CA ASN A 367 -4.56 -3.11 14.86
C ASN A 367 -3.81 -2.85 13.54
N MET A 368 -3.38 -3.90 12.85
CA MET A 368 -2.63 -3.86 11.58
C MET A 368 -3.58 -3.95 10.37
N CYS A 369 -3.06 -3.81 9.14
CA CYS A 369 -3.82 -4.12 7.93
C CYS A 369 -4.03 -5.65 7.82
N ASP A 370 -5.29 -6.09 7.81
CA ASP A 370 -5.66 -7.49 7.54
C ASP A 370 -5.33 -7.83 6.08
N GLY A 371 -4.53 -8.86 5.82
CA GLY A 371 -4.06 -9.14 4.46
C GLY A 371 -3.24 -8.00 3.83
N CYS A 372 -2.38 -7.32 4.60
CA CYS A 372 -1.60 -6.15 4.14
C CYS A 372 -0.95 -6.32 2.74
N PRO A 373 -1.24 -5.44 1.77
CA PRO A 373 -0.55 -5.41 0.47
C PRO A 373 0.97 -5.34 0.65
N ASP A 374 1.40 -4.48 1.57
CA ASP A 374 2.81 -4.17 1.84
C ASP A 374 3.52 -5.23 2.71
N ALA A 375 3.04 -6.47 2.68
CA ALA A 375 3.75 -7.59 3.31
C ALA A 375 4.95 -8.04 2.47
N ILE A 376 6.10 -8.21 3.14
CA ILE A 376 7.39 -8.65 2.58
C ILE A 376 7.73 -10.07 3.01
N PHE A 377 8.66 -10.69 2.27
CA PHE A 377 9.31 -11.92 2.69
C PHE A 377 10.37 -11.68 3.77
N TYR A 378 10.29 -12.42 4.87
CA TYR A 378 11.29 -12.44 5.94
C TYR A 378 11.35 -13.83 6.59
N LYS A 379 12.51 -14.50 6.51
CA LYS A 379 12.80 -15.79 7.17
C LYS A 379 11.66 -16.82 7.02
N ASP A 380 11.32 -17.12 5.77
CA ASP A 380 10.28 -18.08 5.36
C ASP A 380 8.85 -17.73 5.80
N LYS A 381 8.58 -16.45 6.06
CA LYS A 381 7.25 -15.90 6.38
C LYS A 381 6.98 -14.61 5.61
N LEU A 382 5.69 -14.24 5.55
CA LEU A 382 5.25 -12.94 5.07
C LEU A 382 4.89 -12.06 6.28
N VAL A 383 5.43 -10.84 6.31
CA VAL A 383 5.37 -9.91 7.46
C VAL A 383 5.13 -8.49 6.99
N TRP A 384 4.48 -7.63 7.80
CA TRP A 384 4.28 -6.22 7.46
C TRP A 384 5.63 -5.49 7.31
N SER A 385 5.87 -4.82 6.18
CA SER A 385 7.10 -4.03 5.94
C SER A 385 7.37 -3.02 7.06
N CYS A 386 6.33 -2.28 7.47
CA CYS A 386 6.38 -1.27 8.54
C CYS A 386 6.62 -1.82 9.96
N ARG A 387 6.81 -3.13 10.11
CA ARG A 387 7.12 -3.80 11.39
C ARG A 387 8.36 -4.70 11.31
N VAL A 388 9.04 -4.83 10.16
CA VAL A 388 10.16 -5.78 10.02
C VAL A 388 11.39 -5.38 10.84
N ASP A 389 11.62 -4.09 11.03
CA ASP A 389 12.66 -3.54 11.91
C ASP A 389 12.66 -4.20 13.30
N GLU A 390 11.49 -4.53 13.84
CA GLU A 390 11.34 -5.21 15.14
C GLU A 390 11.77 -6.68 15.08
N LEU A 391 11.50 -7.35 13.97
CA LEU A 391 11.94 -8.73 13.74
C LEU A 391 13.45 -8.82 13.49
N GLU A 392 14.04 -7.76 12.94
CA GLU A 392 15.48 -7.61 12.73
C GLU A 392 16.19 -7.28 14.07
N LYS A 393 15.66 -6.35 14.86
CA LYS A 393 16.26 -5.83 16.11
C LYS A 393 15.97 -6.68 17.36
N PHE A 394 14.75 -7.22 17.49
CA PHE A 394 14.30 -7.95 18.69
C PHE A 394 13.96 -9.42 18.44
N GLY A 395 13.93 -9.87 17.18
CA GLY A 395 13.61 -11.24 16.80
C GLY A 395 12.12 -11.62 16.96
N ALA A 396 11.26 -10.68 17.32
CA ALA A 396 9.81 -10.81 17.38
C ALA A 396 9.15 -9.42 17.28
N PHE A 397 7.89 -9.39 16.83
CA PHE A 397 7.09 -8.18 16.89
C PHE A 397 6.93 -7.71 18.33
N ILE A 398 7.06 -6.41 18.57
CA ILE A 398 6.82 -5.83 19.88
C ILE A 398 5.33 -5.97 20.25
N GLN A 399 5.10 -6.31 21.51
CA GLN A 399 3.81 -6.33 22.18
C GLN A 399 3.79 -5.21 23.20
N CYS A 400 2.64 -4.58 23.40
CA CYS A 400 2.45 -3.53 24.39
C CYS A 400 1.41 -4.00 25.41
N ALA A 401 1.63 -3.64 26.68
CA ALA A 401 0.65 -3.80 27.74
C ALA A 401 0.59 -2.49 28.55
N PRO A 402 -0.57 -2.10 29.12
CA PRO A 402 -0.65 -0.93 29.99
C PRO A 402 0.34 -1.03 31.15
N ARG A 403 0.96 0.10 31.52
CA ARG A 403 2.02 0.12 32.54
C ARG A 403 1.58 -0.47 33.86
N GLY A 404 2.43 -1.32 34.42
CA GLY A 404 2.23 -1.93 35.74
C GLY A 404 1.40 -3.22 35.73
N CYS A 405 0.76 -3.60 34.62
CA CYS A 405 0.06 -4.89 34.52
C CYS A 405 1.01 -6.09 34.70
N CYS A 406 2.27 -5.98 34.25
CA CYS A 406 3.21 -7.11 34.29
C CYS A 406 3.99 -7.25 35.61
N GLY A 407 3.71 -6.42 36.61
CA GLY A 407 4.47 -6.28 37.86
C GLY A 407 4.14 -7.28 38.98
N GLY A 408 4.01 -8.58 38.70
CA GLY A 408 3.97 -9.64 39.73
C GLY A 408 2.81 -9.61 40.74
N GLY A 409 1.83 -8.71 40.58
CA GLY A 409 0.58 -8.64 41.34
C GLY A 409 -0.60 -8.85 40.41
N SER A 410 -1.65 -9.51 40.90
CA SER A 410 -2.83 -9.96 40.15
C SER A 410 -3.34 -8.98 39.07
N CYS A 411 -3.22 -9.38 37.80
CA CYS A 411 -4.08 -8.88 36.71
C CYS A 411 -5.52 -9.40 36.90
N ALA A 412 -6.23 -8.86 37.89
CA ALA A 412 -7.67 -8.75 37.81
C ALA A 412 -7.95 -7.31 37.33
N PRO A 413 -8.75 -7.09 36.27
CA PRO A 413 -9.23 -5.75 35.99
C PRO A 413 -10.00 -5.25 37.21
N GLU A 414 -9.76 -4.01 37.63
CA GLU A 414 -10.55 -3.38 38.68
C GLU A 414 -12.02 -3.40 38.23
N PRO A 415 -12.94 -4.02 38.99
CA PRO A 415 -14.33 -4.10 38.57
C PRO A 415 -14.87 -2.67 38.46
N ALA A 416 -15.45 -2.35 37.29
CA ALA A 416 -16.04 -1.05 37.05
C ALA A 416 -16.95 -0.66 38.23
N PRO A 417 -16.86 0.59 38.74
CA PRO A 417 -17.65 0.99 39.89
C PRO A 417 -19.13 0.75 39.60
N ALA A 418 -19.77 -0.04 40.46
CA ALA A 418 -21.16 -0.41 40.28
C ALA A 418 -22.01 0.88 40.15
N PRO A 419 -22.96 0.93 39.19
CA PRO A 419 -23.76 2.13 38.99
C PRO A 419 -24.48 2.49 40.28
N THR A 420 -24.29 3.73 40.74
CA THR A 420 -25.02 4.28 41.88
C THR A 420 -26.51 4.10 41.63
N PRO A 421 -27.27 3.41 42.50
CA PRO A 421 -28.69 3.20 42.26
C PRO A 421 -29.40 4.55 42.23
N GLU A 422 -30.10 4.83 41.12
CA GLU A 422 -30.98 5.99 41.04
C GLU A 422 -32.07 5.88 42.12
N PRO A 423 -32.48 7.01 42.74
CA PRO A 423 -33.52 6.99 43.76
C PRO A 423 -34.84 6.46 43.16
N VAL A 424 -35.29 5.32 43.70
CA VAL A 424 -36.53 4.65 43.30
C VAL A 424 -37.69 5.64 43.39
N LYS A 425 -38.31 5.95 42.25
CA LYS A 425 -39.58 6.67 42.21
C LYS A 425 -40.69 5.75 42.72
N GLU A 426 -41.57 6.34 43.50
CA GLU A 426 -42.78 5.71 44.03
C GLU A 426 -43.65 5.15 42.88
N PRO A 427 -44.22 3.94 43.00
CA PRO A 427 -44.87 3.27 41.86
C PRO A 427 -46.21 3.94 41.51
N GLU A 428 -46.37 4.29 40.23
CA GLU A 428 -47.68 4.67 39.68
C GLU A 428 -48.67 3.49 39.70
N PRO A 429 -50.00 3.76 39.72
CA PRO A 429 -51.01 2.71 39.87
C PRO A 429 -50.99 1.71 38.70
N ALA A 430 -51.26 0.45 39.01
CA ALA A 430 -51.21 -0.65 38.04
C ALA A 430 -52.10 -0.39 36.80
N ALA A 431 -51.49 -0.48 35.61
CA ALA A 431 -52.21 -0.51 34.36
C ALA A 431 -53.10 -1.76 34.27
N VAL A 432 -54.30 -1.58 33.73
CA VAL A 432 -55.26 -2.65 33.43
C VAL A 432 -54.64 -3.61 32.40
N PRO A 433 -54.75 -4.94 32.54
CA PRO A 433 -54.21 -5.87 31.55
C PRO A 433 -54.90 -5.69 30.20
N GLU A 434 -54.10 -5.57 29.13
CA GLU A 434 -54.60 -5.62 27.75
C GLU A 434 -55.27 -6.98 27.46
N PRO A 435 -56.30 -7.01 26.60
CA PRO A 435 -56.94 -8.26 26.21
C PRO A 435 -55.96 -9.16 25.43
N ALA A 436 -56.04 -10.46 25.67
CA ALA A 436 -55.19 -11.44 25.01
C ALA A 436 -55.28 -11.34 23.47
N PRO A 437 -54.15 -11.52 22.75
CA PRO A 437 -54.15 -11.45 21.29
C PRO A 437 -55.06 -12.52 20.70
N THR A 438 -55.89 -12.11 19.72
CA THR A 438 -56.68 -13.03 18.92
C THR A 438 -55.76 -14.01 18.18
N PRO A 439 -56.13 -15.31 18.07
CA PRO A 439 -55.32 -16.27 17.34
C PRO A 439 -55.19 -15.84 15.88
N GLN A 440 -53.98 -15.92 15.33
CA GLN A 440 -53.76 -15.76 13.90
C GLN A 440 -54.53 -16.84 13.13
N PRO A 441 -55.14 -16.52 11.97
CA PRO A 441 -55.75 -17.52 11.12
C PRO A 441 -54.68 -18.50 10.62
N GLU A 442 -55.05 -19.78 10.53
CA GLU A 442 -54.18 -20.83 9.96
C GLU A 442 -53.75 -20.46 8.53
N PRO A 443 -52.54 -20.85 8.10
CA PRO A 443 -52.09 -20.59 6.74
C PRO A 443 -53.00 -21.29 5.73
N THR A 444 -53.56 -20.50 4.81
CA THR A 444 -54.30 -21.00 3.65
C THR A 444 -53.42 -22.00 2.88
N PRO A 445 -53.93 -23.18 2.48
CA PRO A 445 -53.12 -24.13 1.71
C PRO A 445 -52.64 -23.50 0.39
N GLU A 446 -51.40 -23.81 0.01
CA GLU A 446 -50.81 -23.32 -1.23
C GLU A 446 -51.68 -23.67 -2.44
N PRO A 447 -51.82 -22.78 -3.44
CA PRO A 447 -52.44 -23.12 -4.70
C PRO A 447 -51.70 -24.29 -5.34
N ALA A 448 -52.42 -25.34 -5.73
CA ALA A 448 -51.84 -26.47 -6.44
C ALA A 448 -51.05 -25.99 -7.66
N THR A 449 -49.80 -26.44 -7.78
CA THR A 449 -48.92 -26.12 -8.91
C THR A 449 -49.64 -26.42 -10.22
N ALA A 450 -49.74 -25.41 -11.08
CA ALA A 450 -50.21 -25.59 -12.45
C ALA A 450 -49.37 -26.69 -13.15
N PRO A 451 -49.97 -27.51 -14.03
CA PRO A 451 -49.22 -28.52 -14.77
C PRO A 451 -48.10 -27.84 -15.56
N ALA A 452 -46.92 -28.47 -15.58
CA ALA A 452 -45.78 -27.98 -16.32
C ALA A 452 -46.16 -27.74 -17.79
N PRO A 453 -45.68 -26.65 -18.43
CA PRO A 453 -45.91 -26.44 -19.84
C PRO A 453 -45.36 -27.63 -20.63
N THR A 454 -46.16 -28.14 -21.55
CA THR A 454 -45.72 -29.16 -22.52
C THR A 454 -44.47 -28.64 -23.23
N PRO A 455 -43.39 -29.44 -23.34
CA PRO A 455 -42.19 -28.99 -24.03
C PRO A 455 -42.54 -28.60 -25.47
N GLU A 456 -42.07 -27.43 -25.91
CA GLU A 456 -42.15 -27.04 -27.32
C GLU A 456 -41.49 -28.12 -28.19
N PRO A 457 -42.01 -28.37 -29.41
CA PRO A 457 -41.35 -29.28 -30.34
C PRO A 457 -39.93 -28.78 -30.61
N ALA A 458 -38.97 -29.70 -30.56
CA ALA A 458 -37.57 -29.38 -30.79
C ALA A 458 -37.40 -28.66 -32.15
N PRO A 459 -36.61 -27.58 -32.22
CA PRO A 459 -36.35 -26.90 -33.48
C PRO A 459 -35.73 -27.89 -34.47
N GLU A 460 -36.18 -27.84 -35.74
CA GLU A 460 -35.61 -28.66 -36.80
C GLU A 460 -34.10 -28.44 -36.89
N PRO A 461 -33.30 -29.49 -37.20
CA PRO A 461 -31.86 -29.37 -37.23
C PRO A 461 -31.44 -28.34 -38.28
N THR A 462 -30.77 -27.28 -37.83
CA THR A 462 -30.10 -26.31 -38.68
C THR A 462 -29.17 -27.04 -39.65
N PRO A 463 -29.23 -26.79 -40.97
CA PRO A 463 -28.36 -27.48 -41.93
C PRO A 463 -26.88 -27.27 -41.59
N GLU A 464 -26.08 -28.32 -41.81
CA GLU A 464 -24.65 -28.30 -41.50
C GLU A 464 -23.93 -27.11 -42.17
N PRO A 465 -22.93 -26.50 -41.51
CA PRO A 465 -22.15 -25.43 -42.13
C PRO A 465 -21.51 -25.91 -43.43
N VAL A 466 -21.88 -25.28 -44.55
CA VAL A 466 -21.15 -25.43 -45.80
C VAL A 466 -19.71 -25.00 -45.53
N LYS A 467 -18.75 -25.88 -45.85
CA LYS A 467 -17.33 -25.60 -45.68
C LYS A 467 -16.97 -24.29 -46.36
N GLU A 468 -16.38 -23.38 -45.59
CA GLU A 468 -15.79 -22.15 -46.08
C GLU A 468 -14.76 -22.48 -47.18
N PRO A 469 -14.82 -21.83 -48.36
CA PRO A 469 -13.87 -22.10 -49.43
C PRO A 469 -12.46 -21.70 -48.99
N GLU A 470 -11.45 -22.49 -49.39
CA GLU A 470 -10.05 -22.21 -49.07
C GLU A 470 -9.66 -20.78 -49.49
N PRO A 471 -8.87 -20.05 -48.68
CA PRO A 471 -8.48 -18.70 -49.01
C PRO A 471 -7.62 -18.69 -50.28
N THR A 472 -8.09 -17.96 -51.29
CA THR A 472 -7.31 -17.63 -52.49
C THR A 472 -5.95 -17.05 -52.07
N PRO A 473 -4.83 -17.52 -52.61
CA PRO A 473 -3.51 -17.00 -52.23
C PRO A 473 -3.40 -15.50 -52.51
N GLU A 474 -2.84 -14.76 -51.56
CA GLU A 474 -2.61 -13.32 -51.69
C GLU A 474 -1.71 -13.02 -52.91
N PRO A 475 -1.96 -11.93 -53.65
CA PRO A 475 -1.11 -11.54 -54.77
C PRO A 475 0.30 -11.20 -54.28
N VAL A 476 1.31 -11.80 -54.90
CA VAL A 476 2.72 -11.49 -54.63
C VAL A 476 2.97 -10.01 -54.95
N ILE A 477 3.20 -9.21 -53.92
CA ILE A 477 3.63 -7.82 -54.07
C ILE A 477 5.09 -7.84 -54.54
N GLU A 478 5.34 -7.39 -55.77
CA GLU A 478 6.70 -7.16 -56.26
C GLU A 478 7.42 -6.14 -55.36
N PRO A 479 8.72 -6.33 -55.05
CA PRO A 479 9.44 -5.41 -54.19
C PRO A 479 9.58 -4.03 -54.85
N THR A 480 9.03 -3.02 -54.18
CA THR A 480 9.18 -1.61 -54.57
C THR A 480 10.65 -1.26 -54.81
N PRO A 481 11.03 -0.63 -55.94
CA PRO A 481 12.41 -0.28 -56.21
C PRO A 481 12.93 0.71 -55.15
N ALA A 482 14.21 0.54 -54.79
CA ALA A 482 14.86 1.37 -53.77
C ALA A 482 14.85 2.86 -54.15
N PRO A 483 14.68 3.78 -53.18
CA PRO A 483 14.66 5.21 -53.47
C PRO A 483 16.00 5.70 -54.00
N THR A 484 15.95 6.46 -55.10
CA THR A 484 17.09 7.19 -55.66
C THR A 484 17.64 8.18 -54.60
N PRO A 485 18.96 8.26 -54.38
CA PRO A 485 19.52 9.22 -53.44
C PRO A 485 19.26 10.67 -53.88
N GLU A 486 18.88 11.52 -52.92
CA GLU A 486 18.72 12.96 -53.14
C GLU A 486 20.06 13.64 -53.50
N PRO A 487 20.03 14.77 -54.25
CA PRO A 487 21.23 15.55 -54.52
C PRO A 487 21.78 16.18 -53.23
N ALA A 488 23.11 16.22 -53.10
CA ALA A 488 23.76 16.86 -51.96
C ALA A 488 23.45 18.38 -51.91
N PRO A 489 23.19 18.97 -50.72
CA PRO A 489 22.89 20.38 -50.59
C PRO A 489 24.12 21.27 -50.88
N GLU A 490 23.87 22.42 -51.51
CA GLU A 490 24.90 23.43 -51.79
C GLU A 490 25.48 24.07 -50.50
N PRO A 491 26.74 24.53 -50.51
CA PRO A 491 27.41 25.04 -49.32
C PRO A 491 26.84 26.39 -48.85
N VAL A 492 26.38 26.42 -47.59
CA VAL A 492 25.92 27.64 -46.91
C VAL A 492 27.10 28.58 -46.67
N LYS A 493 26.91 29.87 -46.98
CA LYS A 493 27.93 30.91 -46.80
C LYS A 493 28.14 31.26 -45.32
N GLU A 494 29.40 31.48 -44.97
CA GLU A 494 29.87 31.87 -43.65
C GLU A 494 29.40 33.31 -43.27
N PRO A 495 28.86 33.54 -42.07
CA PRO A 495 28.46 34.88 -41.61
C PRO A 495 29.63 35.68 -41.01
N GLU A 496 29.69 36.98 -41.31
CA GLU A 496 30.75 37.90 -40.87
C GLU A 496 30.78 38.15 -39.34
N PRO A 497 31.95 38.50 -38.77
CA PRO A 497 32.13 38.63 -37.32
C PRO A 497 31.58 39.95 -36.76
N VAL A 498 30.65 39.85 -35.81
CA VAL A 498 30.14 41.01 -35.04
C VAL A 498 31.13 41.41 -33.94
N LYS A 499 31.37 42.72 -33.82
CA LYS A 499 32.36 43.34 -32.92
C LYS A 499 32.00 43.15 -31.44
N LYS A 500 33.02 42.91 -30.60
CA LYS A 500 32.90 42.91 -29.14
C LYS A 500 32.77 44.34 -28.60
N THR A 501 31.80 44.55 -27.71
CA THR A 501 31.67 45.76 -26.87
C THR A 501 32.54 45.64 -25.62
N GLU A 502 33.06 46.77 -25.15
CA GLU A 502 33.92 46.86 -23.95
C GLU A 502 33.13 46.77 -22.63
N ALA A 503 33.81 46.35 -21.57
CA ALA A 503 33.42 46.61 -20.18
C ALA A 503 34.66 46.99 -19.35
N VAL A 504 34.48 47.96 -18.46
CA VAL A 504 35.50 48.74 -17.74
C VAL A 504 35.94 48.02 -16.44
N PRO A 505 37.17 48.23 -15.90
CA PRO A 505 37.83 47.24 -15.06
C PRO A 505 37.62 47.43 -13.54
N ALA A 506 37.93 46.37 -12.78
CA ALA A 506 38.16 46.42 -11.33
C ALA A 506 39.65 46.31 -10.99
N THR A 507 40.03 46.83 -9.82
CA THR A 507 41.40 47.25 -9.48
C THR A 507 42.36 46.14 -9.01
N ARG A 508 43.66 46.45 -9.13
CA ARG A 508 44.83 45.65 -8.76
C ARG A 508 45.56 46.30 -7.59
N MET A 509 46.09 45.48 -6.65
CA MET A 509 47.29 45.66 -5.77
C MET A 509 47.20 44.58 -4.65
N ASP A 510 48.24 43.87 -4.20
CA ASP A 510 49.70 43.97 -4.44
C ASP A 510 50.45 42.60 -4.40
N THR A 511 51.79 42.63 -4.57
CA THR A 511 52.74 41.47 -4.72
C THR A 511 53.50 41.12 -3.41
N VAL A 512 54.43 40.16 -3.22
CA VAL A 512 55.46 39.38 -4.00
C VAL A 512 55.82 38.08 -3.17
N PRO A 513 56.92 37.28 -3.37
CA PRO A 513 57.36 36.51 -4.55
C PRO A 513 57.80 35.02 -4.30
N ALA A 514 57.81 34.22 -5.39
CA ALA A 514 58.81 33.22 -5.86
C ALA A 514 59.53 32.15 -4.97
N THR A 515 59.51 30.89 -5.45
CA THR A 515 60.66 30.02 -5.87
C THR A 515 60.10 28.82 -6.67
N LYS A 516 60.37 28.58 -7.98
CA LYS A 516 61.58 28.11 -8.71
C LYS A 516 61.81 26.57 -8.66
N GLY A 517 61.60 25.85 -9.79
CA GLY A 517 62.06 24.44 -9.92
C GLY A 517 61.53 23.55 -11.07
N MET A 518 62.10 23.67 -12.27
CA MET A 518 62.48 22.58 -13.22
C MET A 518 61.46 21.58 -13.86
N THR A 519 61.28 21.77 -15.19
CA THR A 519 61.36 20.79 -16.32
C THR A 519 60.39 19.60 -16.49
N GLU A 520 59.83 19.51 -17.71
CA GLU A 520 59.10 18.38 -18.30
C GLU A 520 59.98 17.13 -18.54
N PRO A 521 59.35 15.98 -18.83
CA PRO A 521 59.52 15.42 -20.18
C PRO A 521 58.22 14.99 -20.86
N ALA A 522 58.23 15.01 -22.20
CA ALA A 522 57.13 14.57 -23.04
C ALA A 522 56.93 13.04 -23.04
N ILE A 523 55.66 12.60 -23.05
CA ILE A 523 55.29 11.20 -23.24
C ILE A 523 54.45 11.07 -24.53
N LYS A 524 54.91 10.22 -25.44
CA LYS A 524 54.14 9.81 -26.63
C LYS A 524 52.93 8.97 -26.19
N VAL A 525 51.76 9.28 -26.74
CA VAL A 525 50.61 8.38 -26.72
C VAL A 525 50.62 7.57 -28.01
N GLU A 526 50.99 6.29 -27.92
CA GLU A 526 50.78 5.33 -29.00
C GLU A 526 49.37 4.76 -28.92
N THR A 527 48.63 4.84 -30.02
CA THR A 527 47.29 4.25 -30.15
C THR A 527 47.38 2.74 -30.42
N PRO A 528 46.74 1.88 -29.61
CA PRO A 528 46.67 0.45 -29.91
C PRO A 528 45.73 0.17 -31.11
N PRO A 529 45.99 -0.88 -31.91
CA PRO A 529 45.20 -1.18 -33.10
C PRO A 529 43.81 -1.75 -32.76
N ALA A 530 42.87 -1.57 -33.69
CA ALA A 530 41.47 -1.98 -33.53
C ALA A 530 41.32 -3.51 -33.35
N VAL A 531 40.58 -3.91 -32.32
CA VAL A 531 40.20 -5.31 -32.09
C VAL A 531 39.06 -5.69 -33.04
N VAL A 532 39.35 -6.61 -33.97
CA VAL A 532 38.35 -7.22 -34.84
C VAL A 532 37.52 -8.23 -34.02
N ILE A 533 36.21 -8.00 -33.92
CA ILE A 533 35.28 -8.90 -33.23
C ILE A 533 34.97 -10.09 -34.16
N PRO A 534 35.27 -11.35 -33.78
CA PRO A 534 34.89 -12.52 -34.58
C PRO A 534 33.38 -12.81 -34.46
N LYS A 535 32.77 -13.22 -35.58
CA LYS A 535 31.36 -13.58 -35.69
C LYS A 535 31.02 -14.78 -34.78
N PRO A 536 29.86 -14.80 -34.08
CA PRO A 536 29.49 -15.92 -33.22
C PRO A 536 29.32 -17.23 -33.99
N ALA A 537 29.83 -18.33 -33.43
CA ALA A 537 29.57 -19.68 -33.92
C ALA A 537 28.12 -20.11 -33.58
N PRO A 538 27.49 -20.97 -34.39
CA PRO A 538 26.14 -21.47 -34.10
C PRO A 538 26.12 -22.35 -32.85
N ALA A 539 25.04 -22.24 -32.07
CA ALA A 539 24.89 -22.97 -30.80
C ALA A 539 24.84 -24.50 -31.00
N PRO A 540 25.48 -25.29 -30.13
CA PRO A 540 25.37 -26.74 -30.15
C PRO A 540 23.95 -27.20 -29.74
N GLN A 541 23.45 -28.24 -30.39
CA GLN A 541 22.15 -28.83 -30.07
C GLN A 541 22.16 -29.45 -28.65
N PRO A 542 21.05 -29.37 -27.89
CA PRO A 542 21.00 -29.87 -26.52
C PRO A 542 21.15 -31.39 -26.48
N ALA A 543 22.06 -31.86 -25.61
CA ALA A 543 22.24 -33.28 -25.35
C ALA A 543 20.98 -33.88 -24.70
N LYS A 544 20.67 -35.12 -25.09
CA LYS A 544 19.53 -35.89 -24.58
C LYS A 544 19.68 -36.09 -23.06
N ALA A 545 18.66 -35.74 -22.28
CA ALA A 545 18.66 -35.94 -20.84
C ALA A 545 18.76 -37.46 -20.51
N PRO A 546 19.57 -37.86 -19.51
CA PRO A 546 19.56 -39.24 -19.02
C PRO A 546 18.24 -39.54 -18.30
N GLU A 547 17.72 -40.76 -18.45
CA GLU A 547 16.52 -41.20 -17.75
C GLU A 547 16.72 -41.18 -16.22
N PRO A 548 15.70 -40.79 -15.44
CA PRO A 548 15.79 -40.81 -13.99
C PRO A 548 15.85 -42.26 -13.48
N ALA A 549 16.84 -42.55 -12.64
CA ALA A 549 16.90 -43.82 -11.93
C ALA A 549 15.63 -44.02 -11.07
N PRO A 550 15.11 -45.26 -10.94
CA PRO A 550 13.88 -45.52 -10.21
C PRO A 550 14.02 -45.10 -8.74
N GLN A 551 13.08 -44.27 -8.28
CA GLN A 551 13.03 -43.81 -6.89
C GLN A 551 12.75 -45.01 -5.96
N ALA A 552 13.60 -45.19 -4.95
CA ALA A 552 13.31 -46.12 -3.86
C ALA A 552 12.07 -45.64 -3.10
N ALA A 553 11.18 -46.58 -2.75
CA ALA A 553 9.96 -46.27 -2.03
C ALA A 553 10.27 -45.59 -0.67
N PRO A 554 9.48 -44.60 -0.23
CA PRO A 554 9.67 -43.96 1.05
C PRO A 554 9.46 -44.98 2.19
N GLN A 555 10.44 -45.08 3.08
CA GLN A 555 10.26 -45.83 4.33
C GLN A 555 9.22 -45.09 5.20
N PRO A 556 8.30 -45.80 5.88
CA PRO A 556 7.37 -45.17 6.80
C PRO A 556 8.14 -44.55 7.97
N ALA A 557 7.80 -43.30 8.31
CA ALA A 557 8.40 -42.63 9.47
C ALA A 557 8.00 -43.34 10.77
N GLU A 558 8.97 -43.59 11.66
CA GLU A 558 8.69 -44.08 13.00
C GLU A 558 7.88 -43.04 13.79
N GLU A 559 6.84 -43.52 14.44
CA GLU A 559 5.94 -42.74 15.28
C GLU A 559 6.66 -42.32 16.58
N PRO A 560 6.71 -41.02 16.94
CA PRO A 560 7.39 -40.60 18.16
C PRO A 560 6.64 -41.08 19.40
N ALA A 561 7.30 -41.90 20.21
CA ALA A 561 6.71 -42.52 21.40
C ALA A 561 6.08 -41.48 22.36
N PRO A 562 4.89 -41.76 22.93
CA PRO A 562 4.17 -40.78 23.74
C PRO A 562 4.94 -40.41 25.01
N ALA A 563 5.08 -39.10 25.25
CA ALA A 563 5.70 -38.58 26.46
C ALA A 563 4.92 -39.02 27.72
N LYS A 564 5.65 -39.54 28.72
CA LYS A 564 5.05 -39.98 29.98
C LYS A 564 4.37 -38.81 30.71
N ALA A 565 3.12 -39.01 31.10
CA ALA A 565 2.38 -38.07 31.92
C ALA A 565 3.10 -37.81 33.27
N PRO A 566 3.15 -36.56 33.76
CA PRO A 566 3.68 -36.26 35.08
C PRO A 566 2.79 -36.86 36.18
N ALA A 567 3.42 -37.39 37.24
CA ALA A 567 2.71 -38.01 38.35
C ALA A 567 1.81 -37.01 39.11
N PRO A 568 0.64 -37.44 39.62
CA PRO A 568 -0.29 -36.53 40.29
C PRO A 568 0.30 -35.99 41.60
N ALA A 569 0.27 -34.67 41.75
CA ALA A 569 0.64 -34.01 42.99
C ALA A 569 -0.31 -34.42 44.13
N LYS A 570 0.25 -34.76 45.30
CA LYS A 570 -0.51 -35.22 46.46
C LYS A 570 -1.42 -34.10 46.98
N ALA A 571 -2.69 -34.41 47.17
CA ALA A 571 -3.65 -33.51 47.81
C ALA A 571 -3.21 -33.15 49.24
N ALA A 572 -3.07 -31.86 49.53
CA ALA A 572 -2.95 -31.36 50.90
C ALA A 572 -4.34 -31.37 51.55
N LYS A 573 -4.47 -32.01 52.73
CA LYS A 573 -5.70 -31.97 53.53
C LYS A 573 -5.93 -30.57 54.12
N PRO A 574 -7.19 -30.13 54.30
CA PRO A 574 -7.48 -28.87 54.95
C PRO A 574 -7.09 -28.92 56.44
N ALA A 575 -6.41 -27.88 56.92
CA ALA A 575 -6.17 -27.67 58.34
C ALA A 575 -7.39 -26.99 58.96
N ALA A 576 -7.98 -27.63 59.98
CA ALA A 576 -9.22 -27.17 60.61
C ALA A 576 -9.01 -26.02 61.60
N ASP A 577 -10.07 -25.21 61.77
CA ASP A 577 -10.20 -24.21 62.84
C ASP A 577 -9.88 -24.76 64.23
N LYS A 578 -9.23 -23.93 65.05
CA LYS A 578 -9.29 -24.04 66.52
C LYS A 578 -9.49 -22.67 67.18
N PRO A 579 -10.21 -22.63 68.32
CA PRO A 579 -10.96 -21.44 68.72
C PRO A 579 -10.16 -20.43 69.55
N ALA A 580 -10.69 -19.21 69.61
CA ALA A 580 -10.23 -18.15 70.48
C ALA A 580 -10.14 -18.57 71.97
N LYS A 581 -9.10 -18.09 72.66
CA LYS A 581 -8.99 -18.13 74.13
C LYS A 581 -8.85 -16.73 74.69
N ALA A 582 -9.50 -16.51 75.82
CA ALA A 582 -9.64 -15.21 76.47
C ALA A 582 -8.34 -14.68 77.12
N ALA A 583 -8.34 -13.39 77.39
CA ALA A 583 -7.23 -12.61 77.93
C ALA A 583 -6.89 -12.91 79.41
N PRO A 584 -5.73 -12.45 79.88
CA PRO A 584 -5.52 -12.03 81.26
C PRO A 584 -5.36 -10.51 81.39
N ALA A 585 -6.15 -9.89 82.25
CA ALA A 585 -6.02 -8.48 82.60
C ALA A 585 -4.92 -8.26 83.67
N LYS A 586 -4.23 -7.11 83.65
CA LYS A 586 -3.66 -6.51 84.88
C LYS A 586 -3.26 -5.03 84.75
N LYS A 587 -3.53 -4.30 85.85
CA LYS A 587 -3.04 -2.95 86.24
C LYS A 587 -3.59 -1.77 85.41
N SER A 588 -4.47 -0.90 85.91
CA SER A 588 -4.59 -0.12 87.16
C SER A 588 -3.90 1.25 87.13
N GLY A 589 -4.72 2.31 87.07
CA GLY A 589 -4.43 3.60 87.71
C GLY A 589 -4.01 4.77 86.81
N LYS A 590 -4.93 5.69 86.51
CA LYS A 590 -4.94 7.03 87.12
C LYS A 590 -6.20 7.85 86.80
N THR A 591 -6.61 8.63 87.79
CA THR A 591 -7.72 9.58 87.84
C THR A 591 -7.60 10.78 86.90
N ALA A 592 -8.71 11.16 86.22
CA ALA A 592 -9.00 12.56 85.89
C ALA A 592 -10.52 12.84 85.68
N LYS A 593 -11.14 13.36 86.75
CA LYS A 593 -12.17 14.42 86.82
C LYS A 593 -12.99 14.84 85.55
N LYS A 594 -14.29 14.58 85.68
CA LYS A 594 -15.40 15.58 85.84
C LYS A 594 -15.81 16.49 84.65
N LYS A 595 -17.08 16.28 84.25
CA LYS A 595 -18.14 17.19 83.70
C LYS A 595 -18.67 16.66 82.35
N SER A 596 -19.93 16.25 82.15
CA SER A 596 -21.25 16.85 82.48
C SER A 596 -21.43 18.24 81.84
N LYS A 597 -22.50 18.55 81.11
CA LYS A 597 -23.85 17.96 81.10
C LYS A 597 -24.65 18.57 79.94
N ALA A 598 -25.69 17.85 79.50
CA ALA A 598 -26.88 18.40 78.78
C ALA A 598 -26.64 18.88 77.32
N ARG A 599 -27.64 18.83 76.44
CA ARG A 599 -28.99 18.25 76.57
C ARG A 599 -29.49 17.73 75.22
#